data_AF-A0A9D6M8U9-F1
#
_entry.id   AF-A0A9D6M8U9-F1
#
_cell.length_a   1.000
_cell.length_b   1.000
_cell.length_c   1.000
_cell.angle_alpha   90.00
_cell.angle_beta   90.00
_cell.angle_gamma   90.00
#
_symmetry.space_group_name_H-M   'P 1'
#
loop_
_entity.id
_entity.type
_entity.pdbx_description
1 polymer ?
#
loop_
_entity_poly.entity_id
_entity_poly.type
_entity_poly.pdbx_seq_one_letter_code
_entity_poly.pdbx_strand_id
1 'polypeptide(L)'
;MRTDNSQHSGLGFHYFPDDAHYGEKDLAAWLPELSAMGVAWLTLAGSLARAIPESFIKGLIANGIEPIVHLPAAPVRSLDQDVVGTLMRAYASWGVRYVVVFAEPNSRQAWTPADWGKTGLIERFADILLPCLRTAADAGLVPVFPPLAPGGDYWDTAFLDATLIALTRRGEIDLLRQTAFAAYLWTFNRPLECGHGGATRWRDAQPYLTPPGCEDQRGFHLFDWYDEIVRARLGVSRPILCLAGGARLGDDCDPRFPAMDEARHTSCNLQIASAAVRGALPEYVLNISFWLLAADARSSVAGQAAYCADGTTLPFVPALKQLAFEHQLVRPKMMTATQPAIPKAGPKPVYHYVLMPVFEWGISEWHWNATFDYVRAFRPALGFSPNEAALARYVTIVGNEQGVPSNVEQSLKNAGCVVDRVAGKDGDETRAKLSDMARRNQRFQNGVG
;
A
#
# COMPACT_ATOMS: atom_id res chain seq x y z
N MET A 1 -3.90 -10.36 -15.82
CA MET A 1 -4.63 -9.55 -14.82
C MET A 1 -4.00 -8.17 -14.86
N ARG A 2 -4.70 -7.14 -15.35
CA ARG A 2 -4.16 -5.77 -15.42
C ARG A 2 -4.10 -5.22 -14.00
N THR A 3 -2.92 -5.22 -13.39
CA THR A 3 -2.62 -4.42 -12.20
C THR A 3 -2.15 -3.06 -12.68
N ASP A 4 -3.09 -2.20 -13.08
CA ASP A 4 -2.84 -0.75 -13.25
C ASP A 4 -2.84 -0.10 -11.86
N ASN A 5 -2.00 -0.64 -10.96
CA ASN A 5 -1.95 -0.23 -9.54
C ASN A 5 -1.06 1.01 -9.34
N SER A 6 -0.43 1.52 -10.41
CA SER A 6 0.50 2.66 -10.36
C SER A 6 -0.19 4.03 -10.30
N GLN A 7 -1.53 4.10 -10.39
CA GLN A 7 -2.24 5.38 -10.47
C GLN A 7 -2.78 5.89 -9.12
N HIS A 8 -3.04 5.03 -8.15
CA HIS A 8 -3.70 5.39 -6.90
C HIS A 8 -2.74 5.35 -5.70
N SER A 9 -2.85 6.33 -4.81
CA SER A 9 -1.94 6.62 -3.67
C SER A 9 -1.83 5.50 -2.61
N GLY A 10 -2.55 4.39 -2.76
CA GLY A 10 -2.75 3.37 -1.72
C GLY A 10 -3.46 3.89 -0.46
N LEU A 11 -3.78 5.19 -0.38
CA LEU A 11 -4.39 5.81 0.79
C LEU A 11 -5.88 5.52 0.84
N GLY A 12 -6.35 5.13 2.01
CA GLY A 12 -7.75 4.94 2.30
C GLY A 12 -8.13 5.29 3.72
N PHE A 13 -9.42 5.21 3.99
CA PHE A 13 -9.97 5.27 5.34
C PHE A 13 -10.93 4.11 5.55
N HIS A 14 -11.08 3.71 6.82
CA HIS A 14 -12.34 3.13 7.24
C HIS A 14 -13.36 4.26 7.36
N TYR A 15 -14.48 4.15 6.63
CA TYR A 15 -15.39 5.28 6.44
C TYR A 15 -16.17 5.63 7.72
N PHE A 16 -17.01 4.72 8.18
CA PHE A 16 -17.76 4.80 9.43
C PHE A 16 -17.78 3.41 10.06
N PRO A 17 -17.92 3.29 11.38
CA PRO A 17 -17.90 2.00 12.06
C PRO A 17 -19.23 1.22 11.91
N ASP A 18 -20.18 1.74 11.14
CA ASP A 18 -21.54 1.22 10.96
C ASP A 18 -22.03 1.33 9.50
N ASP A 19 -23.24 0.85 9.24
CA ASP A 19 -23.84 0.81 7.90
C ASP A 19 -24.92 1.89 7.64
N ALA A 20 -24.88 3.01 8.39
CA ALA A 20 -25.92 4.03 8.36
C ALA A 20 -25.63 5.26 7.47
N HIS A 21 -24.38 5.46 7.05
CA HIS A 21 -23.91 6.74 6.47
C HIS A 21 -23.72 6.71 4.94
N TYR A 22 -24.66 6.13 4.20
CA TYR A 22 -24.55 5.90 2.76
C TYR A 22 -25.54 6.67 1.88
N GLY A 23 -26.05 7.80 2.36
CA GLY A 23 -26.94 8.67 1.59
C GLY A 23 -26.20 9.51 0.56
N GLU A 24 -26.93 10.06 -0.41
CA GLU A 24 -26.37 11.00 -1.40
C GLU A 24 -25.78 12.26 -0.74
N LYS A 25 -26.38 12.71 0.37
CA LYS A 25 -25.86 13.83 1.16
C LYS A 25 -24.52 13.50 1.80
N ASP A 26 -24.34 12.27 2.28
CA ASP A 26 -23.09 11.82 2.88
C ASP A 26 -21.99 11.80 1.80
N LEU A 27 -22.29 11.22 0.63
CA LEU A 27 -21.36 11.21 -0.49
C LEU A 27 -20.95 12.64 -0.92
N ALA A 28 -21.92 13.53 -1.08
CA ALA A 28 -21.67 14.92 -1.48
C ALA A 28 -20.83 15.69 -0.44
N ALA A 29 -20.98 15.37 0.84
CA ALA A 29 -20.20 15.98 1.92
C ALA A 29 -18.76 15.45 1.95
N TRP A 30 -18.56 14.15 1.75
CA TRP A 30 -17.26 13.51 1.94
C TRP A 30 -16.36 13.50 0.71
N LEU A 31 -16.91 13.49 -0.52
CA LEU A 31 -16.09 13.46 -1.74
C LEU A 31 -15.02 14.57 -1.82
N PRO A 32 -15.33 15.86 -1.51
CA PRO A 32 -14.32 16.91 -1.52
C PRO A 32 -13.20 16.67 -0.50
N GLU A 33 -13.55 16.19 0.69
CA GLU A 33 -12.60 15.91 1.78
C GLU A 33 -11.69 14.72 1.44
N LEU A 34 -12.26 13.63 0.93
CA LEU A 34 -11.52 12.46 0.46
C LEU A 34 -10.56 12.82 -0.68
N SER A 35 -11.02 13.61 -1.65
CA SER A 35 -10.19 14.09 -2.75
C SER A 35 -9.05 14.99 -2.25
N ALA A 36 -9.30 15.89 -1.31
CA ALA A 36 -8.29 16.79 -0.75
C ALA A 36 -7.20 16.01 0.01
N MET A 37 -7.54 14.88 0.63
CA MET A 37 -6.59 13.98 1.29
C MET A 37 -5.90 13.01 0.31
N GLY A 38 -6.26 13.03 -0.98
CA GLY A 38 -5.72 12.10 -1.97
C GLY A 38 -6.11 10.64 -1.70
N VAL A 39 -7.28 10.42 -1.07
CA VAL A 39 -7.82 9.10 -0.77
C VAL A 39 -8.30 8.43 -2.06
N ALA A 40 -7.92 7.17 -2.24
CA ALA A 40 -8.33 6.35 -3.38
C ALA A 40 -8.97 5.02 -2.96
N TRP A 41 -9.05 4.72 -1.66
CA TRP A 41 -9.64 3.50 -1.13
C TRP A 41 -10.60 3.83 0.02
N LEU A 42 -11.69 3.09 0.13
CA LEU A 42 -12.63 3.28 1.23
C LEU A 42 -13.19 1.94 1.72
N THR A 43 -12.91 1.59 2.97
CA THR A 43 -13.54 0.43 3.62
C THR A 43 -14.91 0.82 4.14
N LEU A 44 -15.94 0.08 3.70
CA LEU A 44 -17.34 0.32 4.02
C LEU A 44 -17.90 -0.83 4.86
N ALA A 45 -18.37 -0.53 6.07
CA ALA A 45 -19.07 -1.50 6.89
C ALA A 45 -20.47 -1.78 6.32
N GLY A 46 -20.76 -3.05 6.02
CA GLY A 46 -22.05 -3.48 5.50
C GLY A 46 -22.67 -4.59 6.33
N SER A 47 -23.91 -4.95 5.97
CA SER A 47 -24.65 -6.03 6.59
C SER A 47 -25.23 -6.99 5.55
N LEU A 48 -25.56 -8.21 5.98
CA LEU A 48 -26.25 -9.19 5.12
C LEU A 48 -27.74 -8.84 4.92
N ALA A 49 -28.28 -7.92 5.72
CA ALA A 49 -29.69 -7.54 5.69
C ALA A 49 -29.98 -6.47 4.63
N ARG A 50 -29.02 -5.58 4.37
CA ARG A 50 -29.19 -4.44 3.47
C ARG A 50 -27.90 -4.15 2.70
N ALA A 51 -28.01 -4.06 1.38
CA ALA A 51 -26.92 -3.60 0.55
C ALA A 51 -26.65 -2.10 0.76
N ILE A 52 -25.39 -1.69 0.68
CA ILE A 52 -25.03 -0.28 0.53
C ILE A 52 -25.69 0.24 -0.76
N PRO A 53 -26.35 1.41 -0.74
CA PRO A 53 -27.00 1.97 -1.92
C PRO A 53 -26.09 2.02 -3.15
N GLU A 54 -26.61 1.55 -4.29
CA GLU A 54 -25.91 1.54 -5.57
C GLU A 54 -25.35 2.93 -5.95
N SER A 55 -26.14 3.98 -5.71
CA SER A 55 -25.74 5.37 -6.01
C SER A 55 -24.50 5.80 -5.23
N PHE A 56 -24.36 5.36 -3.97
CA PHE A 56 -23.19 5.63 -3.15
C PHE A 56 -21.96 4.91 -3.70
N ILE A 57 -22.08 3.60 -3.97
CA ILE A 57 -20.98 2.77 -4.52
C ILE A 57 -20.50 3.30 -5.87
N LYS A 58 -21.42 3.51 -6.82
CA LYS A 58 -21.08 4.05 -8.15
C LYS A 58 -20.52 5.46 -8.06
N GLY A 59 -21.02 6.26 -7.11
CA GLY A 59 -20.50 7.58 -6.82
C GLY A 59 -19.03 7.59 -6.40
N LEU A 60 -18.61 6.67 -5.53
CA LEU A 60 -17.20 6.49 -5.15
C LEU A 60 -16.34 6.08 -6.34
N ILE A 61 -16.76 5.04 -7.07
CA ILE A 61 -16.00 4.49 -8.21
C ILE A 61 -15.86 5.53 -9.31
N ALA A 62 -16.91 6.30 -9.61
CA ALA A 62 -16.87 7.38 -10.60
C ALA A 62 -15.89 8.50 -10.23
N ASN A 63 -15.55 8.65 -8.96
CA ASN A 63 -14.56 9.60 -8.44
C ASN A 63 -13.19 8.95 -8.18
N GLY A 64 -12.95 7.73 -8.68
CA GLY A 64 -11.66 7.05 -8.57
C GLY A 64 -11.35 6.52 -7.17
N ILE A 65 -12.38 6.29 -6.35
CA ILE A 65 -12.27 5.69 -5.01
C ILE A 65 -12.72 4.23 -5.10
N GLU A 66 -11.81 3.30 -4.84
CA GLU A 66 -12.06 1.86 -4.81
C GLU A 66 -12.72 1.44 -3.49
N PRO A 67 -13.96 0.94 -3.51
CA PRO A 67 -14.65 0.50 -2.30
C PRO A 67 -14.23 -0.93 -1.91
N ILE A 68 -14.00 -1.14 -0.61
CA ILE A 68 -13.92 -2.48 -0.01
C ILE A 68 -15.16 -2.66 0.87
N VAL A 69 -16.07 -3.56 0.49
CA VAL A 69 -17.27 -3.84 1.30
C VAL A 69 -16.93 -4.91 2.32
N HIS A 70 -17.01 -4.58 3.61
CA HIS A 70 -16.79 -5.54 4.69
C HIS A 70 -18.12 -5.92 5.33
N LEU A 71 -18.43 -7.21 5.31
CA LEU A 71 -19.61 -7.83 5.93
C LEU A 71 -19.15 -8.65 7.14
N PRO A 72 -19.12 -8.09 8.36
CA PRO A 72 -18.57 -8.78 9.52
C PRO A 72 -19.30 -10.08 9.87
N ALA A 73 -20.58 -10.19 9.48
CA ALA A 73 -21.40 -11.40 9.60
C ALA A 73 -21.27 -12.11 10.96
N ALA A 74 -21.22 -11.32 12.04
CA ALA A 74 -21.05 -11.80 13.41
C ALA A 74 -22.41 -12.21 14.03
N PRO A 75 -22.45 -13.29 14.84
CA PRO A 75 -21.37 -14.24 15.09
C PRO A 75 -21.09 -15.14 13.86
N VAL A 76 -19.86 -15.65 13.76
CA VAL A 76 -19.42 -16.59 12.72
C VAL A 76 -20.31 -17.82 12.71
N ARG A 77 -20.89 -18.11 11.55
CA ARG A 77 -21.83 -19.20 11.31
C ARG A 77 -21.92 -19.49 9.82
N SER A 78 -22.45 -20.65 9.45
CA SER A 78 -22.84 -20.91 8.06
C SER A 78 -23.85 -19.85 7.59
N LEU A 79 -23.60 -19.29 6.42
CA LEU A 79 -24.45 -18.27 5.81
C LEU A 79 -25.31 -18.88 4.70
N ASP A 80 -26.49 -18.31 4.50
CA ASP A 80 -27.32 -18.60 3.35
C ASP A 80 -26.62 -18.09 2.07
N GLN A 81 -26.22 -19.02 1.21
CA GLN A 81 -25.44 -18.70 0.02
C GLN A 81 -26.28 -18.03 -1.08
N ASP A 82 -27.61 -18.17 -1.05
CA ASP A 82 -28.48 -17.46 -1.99
C ASP A 82 -28.51 -15.97 -1.64
N VAL A 83 -28.58 -15.65 -0.33
CA VAL A 83 -28.50 -14.27 0.17
C VAL A 83 -27.12 -13.67 -0.11
N VAL A 84 -26.05 -14.37 0.29
CA VAL A 84 -24.66 -13.90 0.09
C VAL A 84 -24.37 -13.71 -1.40
N GLY A 85 -24.74 -14.69 -2.23
CA GLY A 85 -24.52 -14.63 -3.67
C GLY A 85 -25.30 -13.52 -4.36
N THR A 86 -26.52 -13.23 -3.90
CA THR A 86 -27.31 -12.10 -4.43
C THR A 86 -26.63 -10.76 -4.13
N LEU A 87 -26.17 -10.55 -2.89
CA LEU A 87 -25.43 -9.35 -2.52
C LEU A 87 -24.11 -9.21 -3.31
N MET A 88 -23.32 -10.29 -3.38
CA MET A 88 -22.04 -10.28 -4.09
C MET A 88 -22.21 -9.97 -5.59
N ARG A 89 -23.21 -10.56 -6.26
CA ARG A 89 -23.51 -10.24 -7.67
C ARG A 89 -23.97 -8.80 -7.86
N ALA A 90 -24.76 -8.26 -6.92
CA ALA A 90 -25.16 -6.85 -6.97
C ALA A 90 -23.92 -5.94 -6.87
N TYR A 91 -23.07 -6.13 -5.87
CA TYR A 91 -21.84 -5.37 -5.70
C TYR A 91 -20.89 -5.49 -6.90
N ALA A 92 -20.70 -6.70 -7.43
CA ALA A 92 -19.90 -6.93 -8.63
C ALA A 92 -20.45 -6.15 -9.84
N SER A 93 -21.77 -6.15 -10.04
CA SER A 93 -22.42 -5.42 -11.13
C SER A 93 -22.29 -3.90 -11.01
N TRP A 94 -22.07 -3.39 -9.79
CA TRP A 94 -21.83 -1.97 -9.52
C TRP A 94 -20.35 -1.58 -9.63
N GLY A 95 -19.46 -2.56 -9.84
CA GLY A 95 -18.02 -2.36 -10.03
C GLY A 95 -17.17 -2.60 -8.78
N VAL A 96 -17.75 -3.07 -7.67
CA VAL A 96 -16.98 -3.47 -6.48
C VAL A 96 -16.14 -4.70 -6.83
N ARG A 97 -14.87 -4.72 -6.41
CA ARG A 97 -13.97 -5.85 -6.63
C ARG A 97 -13.76 -6.72 -5.40
N TYR A 98 -13.94 -6.14 -4.21
CA TYR A 98 -13.63 -6.75 -2.94
C TYR A 98 -14.83 -6.70 -1.99
N VAL A 99 -15.37 -7.88 -1.70
CA VAL A 99 -16.35 -8.09 -0.62
C VAL A 99 -15.73 -9.07 0.37
N VAL A 100 -15.52 -8.61 1.60
CA VAL A 100 -14.92 -9.41 2.68
C VAL A 100 -16.01 -9.89 3.60
N VAL A 101 -16.09 -11.20 3.86
CA VAL A 101 -17.08 -11.80 4.75
C VAL A 101 -16.39 -12.31 6.01
N PHE A 102 -17.00 -12.04 7.17
CA PHE A 102 -16.48 -12.28 8.52
C PHE A 102 -15.42 -11.27 8.99
N ALA A 103 -15.25 -11.22 10.30
CA ALA A 103 -14.20 -10.45 10.96
C ALA A 103 -13.67 -11.27 12.15
N GLU A 104 -12.34 -11.28 12.30
CA GLU A 104 -11.63 -11.81 13.47
C GLU A 104 -12.06 -13.22 13.92
N PRO A 105 -12.17 -14.20 13.00
CA PRO A 105 -12.58 -15.56 13.34
C PRO A 105 -11.62 -16.26 14.32
N ASN A 106 -10.44 -15.70 14.57
CA ASN A 106 -9.48 -16.15 15.56
C ASN A 106 -9.69 -15.51 16.95
N SER A 107 -10.72 -14.69 17.17
CA SER A 107 -11.10 -14.16 18.48
C SER A 107 -12.39 -14.79 18.99
N ARG A 108 -12.50 -14.97 20.31
CA ARG A 108 -13.71 -15.44 21.01
C ARG A 108 -14.93 -14.59 20.70
N GLN A 109 -14.74 -13.28 20.52
CA GLN A 109 -15.85 -12.33 20.32
C GLN A 109 -16.57 -12.54 18.97
N ALA A 110 -15.89 -13.16 17.99
CA ALA A 110 -16.48 -13.47 16.71
C ALA A 110 -17.43 -14.66 16.76
N TRP A 111 -17.49 -15.42 17.86
CA TRP A 111 -18.27 -16.67 17.97
C TRP A 111 -19.26 -16.62 19.12
N THR A 112 -20.28 -17.47 19.07
CA THR A 112 -21.02 -17.79 20.29
C THR A 112 -20.11 -18.54 21.27
N PRO A 113 -20.31 -18.43 22.60
CA PRO A 113 -19.51 -19.18 23.57
C PRO A 113 -19.55 -20.70 23.33
N ALA A 114 -20.71 -21.22 22.90
CA ALA A 114 -20.88 -22.63 22.57
C ALA A 114 -20.10 -23.05 21.33
N ASP A 115 -20.04 -22.20 20.30
CA ASP A 115 -19.31 -22.52 19.07
C ASP A 115 -17.80 -22.35 19.21
N TRP A 116 -17.33 -21.39 20.01
CA TRP A 116 -15.91 -21.24 20.31
C TRP A 116 -15.35 -22.47 21.04
N GLY A 117 -16.08 -22.98 22.04
CA GLY A 117 -15.64 -24.10 22.89
C GLY A 117 -15.57 -25.47 22.20
N LYS A 118 -16.08 -25.59 20.97
CA LYS A 118 -16.05 -26.86 20.21
C LYS A 118 -14.66 -27.17 19.66
N THR A 119 -14.29 -28.45 19.59
CA THR A 119 -13.02 -28.93 19.01
C THR A 119 -12.97 -28.78 17.49
N GLY A 120 -11.78 -28.47 16.95
CA GLY A 120 -11.58 -28.28 15.50
C GLY A 120 -12.04 -26.92 14.99
N LEU A 121 -11.69 -25.83 15.70
CA LEU A 121 -12.10 -24.46 15.34
C LEU A 121 -11.69 -24.11 13.90
N ILE A 122 -10.47 -24.50 13.51
CA ILE A 122 -9.92 -24.25 12.17
C ILE A 122 -10.74 -24.97 11.10
N GLU A 123 -11.05 -26.25 11.31
CA GLU A 123 -11.80 -27.05 10.35
C GLU A 123 -13.22 -26.52 10.18
N ARG A 124 -13.90 -26.20 11.29
CA ARG A 124 -15.24 -25.62 11.25
C ARG A 124 -15.24 -24.26 10.55
N PHE A 125 -14.26 -23.41 10.86
CA PHE A 125 -14.16 -22.11 10.22
C PHE A 125 -13.88 -22.25 8.71
N ALA A 126 -12.99 -23.16 8.31
CA ALA A 126 -12.73 -23.44 6.90
C ALA A 126 -14.00 -23.91 6.16
N ASP A 127 -14.82 -24.76 6.78
CA ASP A 127 -16.09 -25.22 6.21
C ASP A 127 -17.13 -24.09 6.08
N ILE A 128 -17.11 -23.12 7.00
CA ILE A 128 -17.97 -21.92 6.98
C ILE A 128 -17.50 -20.90 5.93
N LEU A 129 -16.18 -20.69 5.82
CA LEU A 129 -15.58 -19.69 4.94
C LEU A 129 -15.62 -20.12 3.47
N LEU A 130 -15.37 -21.40 3.18
CA LEU A 130 -15.18 -21.89 1.81
C LEU A 130 -16.36 -21.57 0.87
N PRO A 131 -17.64 -21.80 1.25
CA PRO A 131 -18.76 -21.42 0.40
C PRO A 131 -18.78 -19.93 0.05
N CYS A 132 -18.38 -19.06 0.99
CA CYS A 132 -18.34 -17.61 0.77
C CYS A 132 -17.24 -17.23 -0.25
N LEU A 133 -16.05 -17.85 -0.16
CA LEU A 133 -14.96 -17.62 -1.11
C LEU A 133 -15.33 -18.07 -2.53
N ARG A 134 -15.97 -19.24 -2.66
CA ARG A 134 -16.46 -19.74 -3.96
C ARG A 134 -17.55 -18.83 -4.54
N THR A 135 -18.51 -18.43 -3.70
CA THR A 135 -19.57 -17.49 -4.12
C THR A 135 -19.01 -16.15 -4.60
N ALA A 136 -17.95 -15.63 -3.96
CA ALA A 136 -17.26 -14.44 -4.42
C ALA A 136 -16.61 -14.65 -5.80
N ALA A 137 -15.89 -15.76 -5.99
CA ALA A 137 -15.29 -16.12 -7.28
C ALA A 137 -16.35 -16.26 -8.39
N ASP A 138 -17.45 -16.96 -8.10
CA ASP A 138 -18.55 -17.18 -9.05
C ASP A 138 -19.28 -15.88 -9.42
N ALA A 139 -19.30 -14.90 -8.52
CA ALA A 139 -19.84 -13.56 -8.79
C ALA A 139 -18.86 -12.66 -9.59
N GLY A 140 -17.64 -13.14 -9.89
CA GLY A 140 -16.60 -12.35 -10.56
C GLY A 140 -15.85 -11.38 -9.65
N LEU A 141 -16.01 -11.51 -8.33
CA LEU A 141 -15.23 -10.77 -7.33
C LEU A 141 -13.88 -11.46 -7.09
N VAL A 142 -12.94 -10.73 -6.50
CA VAL A 142 -11.75 -11.37 -5.92
C VAL A 142 -12.15 -11.99 -4.58
N PRO A 143 -11.99 -13.30 -4.37
CA PRO A 143 -12.23 -13.91 -3.06
C PRO A 143 -11.29 -13.28 -2.02
N VAL A 144 -11.78 -13.00 -0.81
CA VAL A 144 -10.96 -12.39 0.24
C VAL A 144 -11.02 -13.21 1.52
N PHE A 145 -9.87 -13.66 2.00
CA PHE A 145 -9.72 -14.24 3.33
C PHE A 145 -9.92 -13.13 4.38
N PRO A 146 -10.78 -13.31 5.40
CA PRO A 146 -11.13 -12.23 6.33
C PRO A 146 -9.96 -11.77 7.20
N PRO A 147 -10.02 -10.54 7.73
CA PRO A 147 -9.00 -10.08 8.66
C PRO A 147 -9.05 -10.90 9.95
N LEU A 148 -7.88 -11.19 10.50
CA LEU A 148 -7.72 -11.80 11.81
C LEU A 148 -7.43 -10.70 12.85
N ALA A 149 -7.80 -10.93 14.10
CA ALA A 149 -7.38 -10.11 15.23
C ALA A 149 -5.89 -10.37 15.50
N PRO A 150 -4.97 -9.39 15.33
CA PRO A 150 -3.54 -9.65 15.54
C PRO A 150 -3.27 -9.98 17.02
N GLY A 151 -2.69 -11.15 17.28
CA GLY A 151 -2.51 -11.68 18.63
C GLY A 151 -3.82 -12.04 19.36
N GLY A 152 -4.90 -12.30 18.62
CA GLY A 152 -6.21 -12.68 19.18
C GLY A 152 -6.19 -13.97 20.02
N ASP A 153 -7.34 -14.36 20.55
CA ASP A 153 -7.50 -15.52 21.45
C ASP A 153 -6.90 -16.81 20.87
N TYR A 154 -7.00 -16.99 19.55
CA TYR A 154 -6.18 -17.90 18.78
C TYR A 154 -5.15 -17.06 18.01
N TRP A 155 -3.85 -17.34 18.23
CA TRP A 155 -2.75 -16.62 17.61
C TRP A 155 -2.89 -16.58 16.08
N ASP A 156 -2.93 -15.39 15.52
CA ASP A 156 -3.39 -15.13 14.17
C ASP A 156 -2.49 -15.76 13.09
N THR A 157 -1.16 -15.75 13.26
CA THR A 157 -0.26 -16.43 12.31
C THR A 157 -0.45 -17.95 12.33
N ALA A 158 -0.71 -18.54 13.49
CA ALA A 158 -1.02 -19.97 13.59
C ALA A 158 -2.40 -20.29 13.00
N PHE A 159 -3.38 -19.41 13.22
CA PHE A 159 -4.73 -19.55 12.68
C PHE A 159 -4.73 -19.48 11.14
N LEU A 160 -4.04 -18.47 10.58
CA LEU A 160 -3.88 -18.30 9.13
C LEU A 160 -3.23 -19.54 8.51
N ASP A 161 -2.10 -19.96 9.06
CA ASP A 161 -1.34 -21.11 8.57
C ASP A 161 -2.17 -22.40 8.58
N ALA A 162 -2.80 -22.69 9.72
CA ALA A 162 -3.64 -23.87 9.87
C ALA A 162 -4.87 -23.84 8.95
N THR A 163 -5.50 -22.68 8.76
CA THR A 163 -6.66 -22.53 7.87
C THR A 163 -6.27 -22.73 6.41
N LEU A 164 -5.13 -22.19 5.97
CA LEU A 164 -4.62 -22.41 4.61
C LEU A 164 -4.27 -23.88 4.36
N ILE A 165 -3.68 -24.57 5.34
CA ILE A 165 -3.48 -26.03 5.27
C ILE A 165 -4.82 -26.75 5.13
N ALA A 166 -5.80 -26.38 5.96
CA ALA A 166 -7.12 -27.00 5.98
C ALA A 166 -7.85 -26.83 4.64
N LEU A 167 -7.79 -25.65 4.02
CA LEU A 167 -8.38 -25.38 2.71
C LEU A 167 -7.61 -26.09 1.58
N THR A 168 -6.29 -26.13 1.65
CA THR A 168 -5.47 -26.86 0.67
C THR A 168 -5.76 -28.36 0.68
N ARG A 169 -5.93 -28.96 1.88
CA ARG A 169 -6.31 -30.38 2.03
C ARG A 169 -7.69 -30.69 1.46
N ARG A 170 -8.59 -29.70 1.35
CA ARG A 170 -9.90 -29.81 0.70
C ARG A 170 -9.84 -29.68 -0.83
N GLY A 171 -8.66 -29.46 -1.41
CA GLY A 171 -8.47 -29.32 -2.85
C GLY A 171 -8.57 -27.89 -3.38
N GLU A 172 -8.66 -26.88 -2.50
CA GLU A 172 -8.97 -25.49 -2.89
C GLU A 172 -7.74 -24.66 -3.28
N ILE A 173 -6.64 -25.29 -3.71
CA ILE A 173 -5.38 -24.58 -3.98
C ILE A 173 -5.53 -23.53 -5.09
N ASP A 174 -6.32 -23.81 -6.13
CA ASP A 174 -6.51 -22.88 -7.25
C ASP A 174 -7.43 -21.72 -6.88
N LEU A 175 -8.40 -21.94 -5.98
CA LEU A 175 -9.19 -20.87 -5.38
C LEU A 175 -8.30 -19.97 -4.52
N LEU A 176 -7.47 -20.56 -3.66
CA LEU A 176 -6.54 -19.81 -2.79
C LEU A 176 -5.51 -18.99 -3.58
N ARG A 177 -5.06 -19.49 -4.74
CA ARG A 177 -4.20 -18.74 -5.67
C ARG A 177 -4.91 -17.56 -6.35
N GLN A 178 -6.22 -17.42 -6.19
CA GLN A 178 -7.01 -16.28 -6.64
C GLN A 178 -7.45 -15.39 -5.47
N THR A 179 -7.37 -15.90 -4.25
CA THR A 179 -7.73 -15.18 -3.02
C THR A 179 -6.76 -14.05 -2.68
N ALA A 180 -7.30 -12.92 -2.22
CA ALA A 180 -6.61 -11.85 -1.51
C ALA A 180 -6.81 -12.00 0.01
N PHE A 181 -6.06 -11.28 0.84
CA PHE A 181 -6.07 -11.43 2.29
C PHE A 181 -6.37 -10.08 2.95
N ALA A 182 -7.47 -9.99 3.69
CA ALA A 182 -7.73 -8.82 4.50
C ALA A 182 -6.87 -8.86 5.79
N ALA A 183 -6.46 -7.69 6.27
CA ALA A 183 -5.69 -7.55 7.50
C ALA A 183 -6.07 -6.27 8.24
N TYR A 184 -5.82 -6.26 9.55
CA TYR A 184 -5.79 -5.05 10.36
C TYR A 184 -4.35 -4.67 10.70
N LEU A 185 -3.90 -3.53 10.19
CA LEU A 185 -2.49 -3.11 10.27
C LEU A 185 -2.29 -2.05 11.36
N TRP A 186 -2.51 -2.46 12.60
CA TRP A 186 -2.40 -1.59 13.79
C TRP A 186 -0.96 -1.40 14.25
N THR A 187 -0.65 -0.26 14.86
CA THR A 187 0.64 -0.06 15.55
C THR A 187 0.63 -0.56 16.99
N PHE A 188 -0.55 -0.73 17.63
CA PHE A 188 -0.68 -1.13 19.04
C PHE A 188 0.21 -0.31 19.98
N ASN A 189 0.21 1.01 19.85
CA ASN A 189 1.09 1.96 20.56
C ASN A 189 2.61 1.69 20.53
N ARG A 190 3.07 0.73 19.70
CA ARG A 190 4.49 0.38 19.47
C ARG A 190 5.12 1.29 18.40
N PRO A 191 6.47 1.30 18.30
CA PRO A 191 7.17 1.92 17.18
C PRO A 191 6.72 1.34 15.84
N LEU A 192 6.74 2.18 14.79
CA LEU A 192 6.24 1.80 13.46
C LEU A 192 6.94 0.56 12.89
N GLU A 193 8.26 0.49 13.06
CA GLU A 193 9.13 -0.60 12.58
C GLU A 193 8.97 -1.92 13.35
N CYS A 194 8.10 -1.96 14.38
CA CYS A 194 7.95 -3.16 15.19
C CYS A 194 7.41 -4.34 14.35
N GLY A 195 8.09 -5.47 14.44
CA GLY A 195 7.79 -6.68 13.69
C GLY A 195 8.27 -6.64 12.22
N HIS A 196 8.96 -5.59 11.78
CA HIS A 196 9.39 -5.47 10.38
C HIS A 196 10.35 -6.59 9.97
N GLY A 197 10.10 -7.22 8.83
CA GLY A 197 10.92 -8.32 8.28
C GLY A 197 10.44 -9.72 8.66
N GLY A 198 9.26 -9.83 9.28
CA GLY A 198 8.58 -11.11 9.47
C GLY A 198 9.29 -12.10 10.40
N ALA A 199 8.84 -13.35 10.38
CA ALA A 199 9.43 -14.44 11.15
C ALA A 199 10.84 -14.78 10.65
N THR A 200 11.18 -14.45 9.39
CA THR A 200 12.55 -14.63 8.87
C THR A 200 13.57 -13.81 9.66
N ARG A 201 13.22 -12.57 10.03
CA ARG A 201 14.05 -11.71 10.88
C ARG A 201 13.92 -12.10 12.35
N TRP A 202 12.70 -12.36 12.82
CA TRP A 202 12.38 -12.63 14.22
C TRP A 202 12.16 -14.12 14.49
N ARG A 203 13.20 -14.93 14.25
CA ARG A 203 13.11 -16.41 14.21
C ARG A 203 12.68 -17.07 15.53
N ASP A 204 13.00 -16.41 16.64
CA ASP A 204 12.70 -16.92 17.99
C ASP A 204 11.26 -16.57 18.43
N ALA A 205 10.54 -15.72 17.69
CA ALA A 205 9.14 -15.46 17.93
C ALA A 205 8.32 -16.70 17.54
N GLN A 206 7.53 -17.19 18.48
CA GLN A 206 6.62 -18.31 18.27
C GLN A 206 5.20 -17.88 18.66
N PRO A 207 4.16 -18.58 18.17
CA PRO A 207 2.81 -18.35 18.65
C PRO A 207 2.74 -18.32 20.18
N TYR A 208 2.18 -17.24 20.73
CA TYR A 208 2.05 -16.98 22.17
C TYR A 208 3.35 -16.80 22.96
N LEU A 209 4.52 -16.76 22.30
CA LEU A 209 5.81 -16.60 22.94
C LEU A 209 6.70 -15.63 22.17
N THR A 210 6.94 -14.46 22.77
CA THR A 210 7.89 -13.46 22.27
C THR A 210 9.03 -13.32 23.28
N PRO A 211 10.20 -13.95 23.03
CA PRO A 211 11.35 -13.86 23.94
C PRO A 211 11.87 -12.42 24.09
N PRO A 212 12.58 -12.11 25.19
CA PRO A 212 13.25 -10.81 25.35
C PRO A 212 14.20 -10.52 24.18
N GLY A 213 14.16 -9.30 23.66
CA GLY A 213 14.95 -8.89 22.50
C GLY A 213 14.40 -9.35 21.14
N CYS A 214 13.26 -10.04 21.13
CA CYS A 214 12.52 -10.42 19.93
C CYS A 214 11.25 -9.55 19.78
N GLU A 215 10.76 -9.45 18.54
CA GLU A 215 9.50 -8.80 18.21
C GLU A 215 8.56 -9.83 17.56
N ASP A 216 7.26 -9.57 17.65
CA ASP A 216 6.23 -10.44 17.07
C ASP A 216 5.45 -9.70 15.97
N GLN A 217 4.45 -10.36 15.40
CA GLN A 217 3.64 -9.82 14.31
C GLN A 217 2.72 -8.65 14.72
N ARG A 218 2.58 -8.35 16.01
CA ARG A 218 1.68 -7.28 16.48
C ARG A 218 2.35 -5.93 16.27
N GLY A 219 2.11 -5.37 15.09
CA GLY A 219 2.60 -4.07 14.65
C GLY A 219 2.17 -3.81 13.21
N PHE A 220 2.55 -2.63 12.70
CA PHE A 220 2.17 -2.20 11.35
C PHE A 220 2.63 -3.19 10.26
N HIS A 221 3.81 -3.78 10.46
CA HIS A 221 4.42 -4.75 9.55
C HIS A 221 3.83 -6.17 9.62
N LEU A 222 2.63 -6.35 10.18
CA LEU A 222 1.91 -7.63 10.16
C LEU A 222 1.88 -8.28 8.76
N PHE A 223 1.81 -7.46 7.71
CA PHE A 223 1.83 -7.93 6.32
C PHE A 223 3.08 -8.73 5.96
N ASP A 224 4.24 -8.49 6.57
CA ASP A 224 5.47 -9.28 6.32
C ASP A 224 5.28 -10.72 6.81
N TRP A 225 4.65 -10.88 7.99
CA TRP A 225 4.40 -12.19 8.61
C TRP A 225 3.33 -12.97 7.84
N TYR A 226 2.28 -12.29 7.40
CA TYR A 226 1.21 -12.95 6.62
C TYR A 226 1.71 -13.34 5.24
N ASP A 227 2.46 -12.48 4.56
CA ASP A 227 3.03 -12.78 3.25
C ASP A 227 4.00 -13.97 3.30
N GLU A 228 4.82 -14.11 4.35
CA GLU A 228 5.68 -15.29 4.55
C GLU A 228 4.87 -16.59 4.61
N ILE A 229 3.78 -16.60 5.38
CA ILE A 229 2.88 -17.78 5.49
C ILE A 229 2.20 -18.05 4.15
N VAL A 230 1.66 -17.01 3.51
CA VAL A 230 0.99 -17.09 2.21
C VAL A 230 1.95 -17.65 1.16
N ARG A 231 3.19 -17.14 1.06
CA ARG A 231 4.21 -17.67 0.16
C ARG A 231 4.57 -19.11 0.48
N ALA A 232 4.73 -19.46 1.76
CA ALA A 232 5.05 -20.82 2.17
C ALA A 232 3.95 -21.83 1.79
N ARG A 233 2.68 -21.41 1.78
CA ARG A 233 1.53 -22.28 1.46
C ARG A 233 1.13 -22.26 -0.02
N LEU A 234 1.22 -21.12 -0.68
CA LEU A 234 0.68 -20.91 -2.03
C LEU A 234 1.78 -20.73 -3.10
N GLY A 235 3.03 -20.56 -2.68
CA GLY A 235 4.21 -20.44 -3.53
C GLY A 235 4.51 -19.02 -4.03
N VAL A 236 3.57 -18.08 -3.88
CA VAL A 236 3.69 -16.68 -4.33
C VAL A 236 2.97 -15.75 -3.37
N SER A 237 3.41 -14.49 -3.33
CA SER A 237 2.70 -13.43 -2.61
C SER A 237 1.31 -13.24 -3.18
N ARG A 238 0.36 -12.89 -2.30
CA ARG A 238 -1.03 -12.59 -2.67
C ARG A 238 -1.39 -11.20 -2.18
N PRO A 239 -2.33 -10.51 -2.84
CA PRO A 239 -2.70 -9.18 -2.43
C PRO A 239 -3.24 -9.16 -0.99
N ILE A 240 -2.80 -8.19 -0.21
CA ILE A 240 -3.23 -7.89 1.15
C ILE A 240 -4.00 -6.57 1.13
N LEU A 241 -5.21 -6.59 1.67
CA LEU A 241 -6.11 -5.44 1.83
C LEU A 241 -6.10 -5.00 3.29
N CYS A 242 -5.75 -3.75 3.55
CA CYS A 242 -5.90 -3.17 4.88
C CYS A 242 -7.35 -2.71 5.05
N LEU A 243 -8.12 -3.35 5.93
CA LEU A 243 -9.51 -2.93 6.20
C LEU A 243 -9.59 -1.79 7.22
N ALA A 244 -8.66 -1.80 8.17
CA ALA A 244 -8.42 -0.76 9.15
C ALA A 244 -6.96 -0.86 9.63
N GLY A 245 -6.32 0.26 9.90
CA GLY A 245 -4.93 0.28 10.36
C GLY A 245 -4.46 1.66 10.76
N GLY A 246 -3.15 1.76 11.02
CA GLY A 246 -2.52 2.95 11.57
C GLY A 246 -2.44 2.93 13.10
N ALA A 247 -2.00 4.05 13.65
CA ALA A 247 -2.08 4.34 15.07
C ALA A 247 -3.50 4.81 15.42
N ARG A 248 -4.08 4.29 16.51
CA ARG A 248 -5.36 4.78 17.04
C ARG A 248 -5.12 5.65 18.26
N LEU A 249 -5.79 6.79 18.31
CA LEU A 249 -5.71 7.70 19.43
C LEU A 249 -6.18 7.00 20.72
N GLY A 250 -5.40 7.14 21.79
CA GLY A 250 -5.66 6.52 23.09
C GLY A 250 -5.25 5.05 23.24
N ASP A 251 -4.69 4.40 22.20
CA ASP A 251 -4.17 3.04 22.34
C ASP A 251 -3.08 2.98 23.43
N ASP A 252 -3.23 2.04 24.36
CA ASP A 252 -2.29 1.73 25.45
C ASP A 252 -2.18 0.21 25.64
N CYS A 253 -1.99 -0.50 24.52
CA CYS A 253 -1.98 -1.96 24.44
C CYS A 253 -0.67 -2.58 24.97
N ASP A 254 0.45 -1.89 24.81
CA ASP A 254 1.77 -2.34 25.24
C ASP A 254 2.35 -1.37 26.29
N PRO A 255 2.42 -1.78 27.58
CA PRO A 255 2.81 -0.89 28.68
C PRO A 255 4.30 -0.50 28.63
N ARG A 256 5.09 -1.07 27.71
CA ARG A 256 6.50 -0.69 27.51
C ARG A 256 6.63 0.63 26.74
N PHE A 257 5.58 1.04 26.05
CA PHE A 257 5.54 2.28 25.27
C PHE A 257 4.48 3.21 25.85
N PRO A 258 4.61 4.54 25.70
CA PRO A 258 3.58 5.46 26.14
C PRO A 258 2.23 5.16 25.46
N ALA A 259 1.14 5.67 26.04
CA ALA A 259 -0.14 5.70 25.37
C ALA A 259 -0.07 6.57 24.10
N MET A 260 -0.93 6.28 23.12
CA MET A 260 -0.97 7.00 21.85
C MET A 260 -1.66 8.37 22.00
N ASP A 261 -0.85 9.43 22.14
CA ASP A 261 -1.32 10.81 22.11
C ASP A 261 -1.50 11.35 20.67
N GLU A 262 -2.03 12.55 20.52
CA GLU A 262 -2.31 13.16 19.22
C GLU A 262 -1.05 13.41 18.36
N ALA A 263 0.08 13.76 19.00
CA ALA A 263 1.33 14.04 18.31
C ALA A 263 1.92 12.75 17.72
N ARG A 264 1.95 11.68 18.51
CA ARG A 264 2.38 10.34 18.07
C ARG A 264 1.43 9.76 17.03
N HIS A 265 0.12 9.88 17.24
CA HIS A 265 -0.89 9.48 16.27
C HIS A 265 -0.63 10.13 14.90
N THR A 266 -0.48 11.45 14.89
CA THR A 266 -0.23 12.23 13.67
C THR A 266 1.09 11.83 13.01
N SER A 267 2.18 11.73 13.79
CA SER A 267 3.50 11.35 13.28
C SER A 267 3.51 9.94 12.68
N CYS A 268 2.96 8.95 13.37
CA CYS A 268 2.89 7.57 12.89
C CYS A 268 2.06 7.46 11.61
N ASN A 269 0.86 8.03 11.60
CA ASN A 269 -0.04 7.92 10.45
C ASN A 269 0.48 8.69 9.23
N LEU A 270 1.17 9.83 9.41
CA LEU A 270 1.85 10.53 8.30
C LEU A 270 3.04 9.76 7.75
N GLN A 271 3.81 9.06 8.60
CA GLN A 271 4.89 8.20 8.12
C GLN A 271 4.35 7.05 7.27
N ILE A 272 3.28 6.41 7.72
CA ILE A 272 2.58 5.36 6.94
C ILE A 272 2.03 5.94 5.63
N ALA A 273 1.35 7.09 5.68
CA ALA A 273 0.78 7.71 4.48
C ALA A 273 1.87 8.11 3.48
N SER A 274 2.98 8.67 3.95
CA SER A 274 4.14 9.00 3.13
C SER A 274 4.75 7.75 2.47
N ALA A 275 4.88 6.66 3.22
CA ALA A 275 5.37 5.39 2.67
C ALA A 275 4.43 4.85 1.58
N ALA A 276 3.11 4.86 1.80
CA ALA A 276 2.13 4.42 0.81
C ALA A 276 2.17 5.29 -0.47
N VAL A 277 2.14 6.62 -0.31
CA VAL A 277 2.17 7.59 -1.40
C VAL A 277 3.44 7.48 -2.24
N ARG A 278 4.59 7.22 -1.60
CA ARG A 278 5.89 7.08 -2.27
C ARG A 278 6.14 5.68 -2.84
N GLY A 279 5.19 4.74 -2.70
CA GLY A 279 5.36 3.36 -3.15
C GLY A 279 6.45 2.61 -2.37
N ALA A 280 6.69 2.97 -1.12
CA ALA A 280 7.68 2.32 -0.24
C ALA A 280 7.12 1.08 0.48
N LEU A 281 5.81 0.83 0.38
CA LEU A 281 5.19 -0.42 0.84
C LEU A 281 5.35 -1.52 -0.21
N PRO A 282 5.44 -2.81 0.19
CA PRO A 282 5.48 -3.90 -0.77
C PRO A 282 4.27 -3.91 -1.71
N GLU A 283 4.47 -4.26 -2.98
CA GLU A 283 3.39 -4.25 -4.01
C GLU A 283 2.18 -5.11 -3.65
N TYR A 284 2.37 -6.15 -2.83
CA TYR A 284 1.29 -6.99 -2.36
C TYR A 284 0.41 -6.29 -1.31
N VAL A 285 0.81 -5.18 -0.71
CA VAL A 285 -0.05 -4.37 0.17
C VAL A 285 -0.79 -3.34 -0.69
N LEU A 286 -2.06 -3.59 -0.99
CA LEU A 286 -2.79 -2.79 -1.98
C LEU A 286 -3.20 -1.40 -1.47
N ASN A 287 -3.48 -1.29 -0.18
CA ASN A 287 -3.98 -0.07 0.43
C ASN A 287 -3.65 0.00 1.93
N ILE A 288 -3.76 1.19 2.50
CA ILE A 288 -3.86 1.44 3.93
C ILE A 288 -5.16 2.17 4.22
N SER A 289 -6.10 1.52 4.90
CA SER A 289 -7.33 2.18 5.39
C SER A 289 -7.12 2.69 6.80
N PHE A 290 -6.82 3.98 6.96
CA PHE A 290 -6.67 4.59 8.28
C PHE A 290 -7.99 4.51 9.06
N TRP A 291 -7.90 4.03 10.30
CA TRP A 291 -8.99 4.14 11.26
C TRP A 291 -8.94 5.53 11.89
N LEU A 292 -9.99 6.36 11.85
CA LEU A 292 -11.34 6.20 11.30
C LEU A 292 -11.71 7.54 10.65
N LEU A 293 -12.46 7.58 9.54
CA LEU A 293 -12.81 8.86 8.93
C LEU A 293 -13.76 9.66 9.84
N ALA A 294 -14.91 9.09 10.18
CA ALA A 294 -15.92 9.72 11.04
C ALA A 294 -16.76 8.68 11.80
N ALA A 295 -17.51 9.14 12.81
CA ALA A 295 -18.44 8.31 13.58
C ALA A 295 -19.59 9.13 14.17
N ASP A 296 -20.74 8.50 14.47
CA ASP A 296 -21.79 9.11 15.31
C ASP A 296 -21.20 9.49 16.69
N ALA A 297 -21.62 10.64 17.24
CA ALA A 297 -21.11 11.15 18.51
C ALA A 297 -21.32 10.20 19.71
N ARG A 298 -22.27 9.25 19.61
CA ARG A 298 -22.54 8.24 20.63
C ARG A 298 -21.73 6.97 20.44
N SER A 299 -20.98 6.85 19.34
CA SER A 299 -20.11 5.70 19.09
C SER A 299 -18.99 5.66 20.13
N SER A 300 -18.67 4.47 20.63
CA SER A 300 -17.55 4.27 21.56
C SER A 300 -16.18 4.62 20.96
N VAL A 301 -16.10 4.64 19.63
CA VAL A 301 -14.89 4.99 18.87
C VAL A 301 -14.92 6.41 18.31
N ALA A 302 -15.89 7.26 18.71
CA ALA A 302 -15.99 8.63 18.21
C ALA A 302 -14.73 9.47 18.49
N GLY A 303 -14.07 9.24 19.62
CA GLY A 303 -12.79 9.90 19.96
C GLY A 303 -11.61 9.47 19.10
N GLN A 304 -11.77 8.48 18.21
CA GLN A 304 -10.73 8.00 17.29
C GLN A 304 -10.96 8.49 15.85
N ALA A 305 -12.05 9.23 15.59
CA ALA A 305 -12.38 9.73 14.28
C ALA A 305 -11.47 10.90 13.86
N ALA A 306 -11.04 10.89 12.60
CA ALA A 306 -10.25 11.95 12.00
C ALA A 306 -11.05 13.25 11.88
N TYR A 307 -12.36 13.14 11.63
CA TYR A 307 -13.33 14.23 11.68
C TYR A 307 -14.26 14.03 12.87
N CYS A 308 -14.17 14.94 13.84
CA CYS A 308 -14.92 14.90 15.08
C CYS A 308 -16.36 15.39 14.86
N ALA A 309 -17.29 14.91 15.69
CA ALA A 309 -18.70 15.30 15.62
C ALA A 309 -18.96 16.78 15.92
N ASP A 310 -18.01 17.48 16.55
CA ASP A 310 -18.06 18.92 16.81
C ASP A 310 -17.58 19.79 15.62
N GLY A 311 -17.21 19.15 14.50
CA GLY A 311 -16.71 19.81 13.29
C GLY A 311 -15.20 20.07 13.28
N THR A 312 -14.48 19.71 14.34
CA THR A 312 -13.02 19.75 14.36
C THR A 312 -12.42 18.52 13.68
N THR A 313 -11.11 18.55 13.41
CA THR A 313 -10.37 17.43 12.84
C THR A 313 -9.12 17.14 13.65
N LEU A 314 -8.70 15.88 13.72
CA LEU A 314 -7.39 15.52 14.25
C LEU A 314 -6.27 16.20 13.43
N PRO A 315 -5.11 16.53 14.03
CA PRO A 315 -3.99 17.16 13.33
C PRO A 315 -3.46 16.37 12.12
N PHE A 316 -3.74 15.06 12.07
CA PHE A 316 -3.48 14.19 10.93
C PHE A 316 -4.16 14.65 9.64
N VAL A 317 -5.40 15.16 9.69
CA VAL A 317 -6.17 15.55 8.50
C VAL A 317 -5.50 16.68 7.70
N PRO A 318 -5.22 17.86 8.27
CA PRO A 318 -4.56 18.92 7.52
C PRO A 318 -3.16 18.52 7.03
N ALA A 319 -2.43 17.72 7.81
CA ALA A 319 -1.12 17.23 7.40
C ALA A 319 -1.20 16.22 6.24
N LEU A 320 -2.24 15.37 6.20
CA LEU A 320 -2.47 14.45 5.09
C LEU A 320 -2.86 15.21 3.81
N LYS A 321 -3.70 16.25 3.92
CA LYS A 321 -4.02 17.13 2.79
C LYS A 321 -2.78 17.83 2.24
N GLN A 322 -1.88 18.29 3.12
CA GLN A 322 -0.61 18.88 2.72
C GLN A 322 0.28 17.86 1.98
N LEU A 323 0.41 16.65 2.51
CA LEU A 323 1.15 15.56 1.85
C LEU A 323 0.56 15.24 0.47
N ALA A 324 -0.76 15.16 0.35
CA ALA A 324 -1.46 14.90 -0.90
C ALA A 324 -1.22 16.02 -1.93
N PHE A 325 -1.28 17.28 -1.48
CA PHE A 325 -0.96 18.44 -2.31
C PHE A 325 0.48 18.42 -2.81
N GLU A 326 1.45 18.19 -1.92
CA GLU A 326 2.87 18.08 -2.27
C GLU A 326 3.12 16.94 -3.27
N HIS A 327 2.50 15.78 -3.04
CA HIS A 327 2.63 14.67 -3.95
C HIS A 327 2.00 14.94 -5.33
N GLN A 328 0.88 15.66 -5.38
CA GLN A 328 0.28 16.10 -6.66
C GLN A 328 1.17 17.10 -7.41
N LEU A 329 1.91 17.95 -6.70
CA LEU A 329 2.90 18.85 -7.30
C LEU A 329 4.13 18.13 -7.84
N VAL A 330 4.58 17.08 -7.14
CA VAL A 330 5.78 16.30 -7.49
C VAL A 330 5.48 15.21 -8.52
N ARG A 331 4.24 14.73 -8.64
CA ARG A 331 3.80 13.91 -9.77
C ARG A 331 3.99 14.75 -11.04
N PRO A 332 4.92 14.39 -11.96
CA PRO A 332 4.84 14.96 -13.29
C PRO A 332 3.45 14.60 -13.79
N LYS A 333 2.66 15.58 -14.23
CA LYS A 333 1.48 15.29 -15.03
C LYS A 333 1.95 14.27 -16.07
N MET A 334 1.45 13.04 -16.01
CA MET A 334 1.45 12.18 -17.17
C MET A 334 0.66 12.96 -18.20
N MET A 335 1.36 13.79 -18.97
CA MET A 335 0.88 14.18 -20.25
C MET A 335 0.73 12.84 -20.97
N THR A 336 -0.49 12.54 -21.40
CA THR A 336 -0.75 12.08 -22.75
C THR A 336 -0.08 13.06 -23.73
N ALA A 337 1.25 13.10 -23.69
CA ALA A 337 2.09 13.78 -24.64
C ALA A 337 2.40 12.71 -25.67
N THR A 338 1.77 12.85 -26.82
CA THR A 338 2.56 12.83 -28.06
C THR A 338 3.88 13.53 -27.73
N GLN A 339 4.99 12.77 -27.68
CA GLN A 339 6.31 13.28 -27.32
C GLN A 339 6.53 14.62 -28.06
N PRO A 340 6.70 15.75 -27.37
CA PRO A 340 7.22 16.92 -28.05
C PRO A 340 8.63 16.54 -28.47
N ALA A 341 8.89 16.55 -29.78
CA ALA A 341 10.18 16.27 -30.34
C ALA A 341 11.26 17.10 -29.63
N ILE A 342 12.37 16.48 -29.23
CA ILE A 342 13.53 17.20 -28.70
C ILE A 342 13.87 18.29 -29.73
N PRO A 343 13.89 19.58 -29.34
CA PRO A 343 14.15 20.68 -30.27
C PRO A 343 15.48 20.44 -31.00
N LYS A 344 15.48 20.60 -32.32
CA LYS A 344 16.73 20.53 -33.10
C LYS A 344 17.68 21.64 -32.69
N ALA A 345 18.98 21.34 -32.80
CA ALA A 345 20.14 22.15 -32.44
C ALA A 345 19.87 23.65 -32.22
N GLY A 346 19.87 24.06 -30.95
CA GLY A 346 19.87 25.44 -30.50
C GLY A 346 21.17 25.80 -29.75
N PRO A 347 21.31 27.04 -29.25
CA PRO A 347 22.45 27.42 -28.41
C PRO A 347 22.57 26.50 -27.18
N LYS A 348 23.81 26.16 -26.80
CA LYS A 348 24.14 25.26 -25.69
C LYS A 348 24.68 26.02 -24.47
N PRO A 349 23.83 26.70 -23.68
CA PRO A 349 24.28 27.51 -22.54
C PRO A 349 24.86 26.68 -21.39
N VAL A 350 24.50 25.38 -21.30
CA VAL A 350 25.02 24.49 -20.27
C VAL A 350 26.29 23.80 -20.80
N TYR A 351 27.40 23.90 -20.08
CA TYR A 351 28.63 23.22 -20.51
C TYR A 351 28.51 21.71 -20.36
N HIS A 352 28.10 21.23 -19.19
CA HIS A 352 28.03 19.81 -18.87
C HIS A 352 26.81 19.52 -17.98
N TYR A 353 25.98 18.58 -18.42
CA TYR A 353 24.81 18.09 -17.71
C TYR A 353 24.96 16.60 -17.39
N VAL A 354 24.72 16.21 -16.14
CA VAL A 354 24.62 14.81 -15.74
C VAL A 354 23.13 14.44 -15.76
N LEU A 355 22.76 13.59 -16.72
CA LEU A 355 21.40 13.06 -16.86
C LEU A 355 21.29 11.80 -16.02
N MET A 356 20.54 11.94 -14.93
CA MET A 356 20.28 10.87 -13.97
C MET A 356 19.14 9.97 -14.46
N PRO A 357 19.20 8.66 -14.16
CA PRO A 357 18.13 7.75 -14.54
C PRO A 357 16.88 7.99 -13.69
N VAL A 358 15.72 7.87 -14.32
CA VAL A 358 14.42 7.87 -13.66
C VAL A 358 13.81 6.49 -13.90
N PHE A 359 13.51 5.78 -12.83
CA PHE A 359 12.86 4.48 -12.91
C PHE A 359 11.37 4.62 -12.64
N GLU A 360 10.60 3.56 -12.92
CA GLU A 360 9.17 3.51 -12.60
C GLU A 360 8.89 3.70 -11.09
N TRP A 361 9.86 3.33 -10.24
CA TRP A 361 9.86 3.53 -8.79
C TRP A 361 10.54 4.85 -8.33
N GLY A 362 10.81 5.77 -9.25
CA GLY A 362 11.36 7.10 -8.95
C GLY A 362 12.88 7.21 -9.00
N ILE A 363 13.42 8.21 -8.29
CA ILE A 363 14.86 8.50 -8.25
C ILE A 363 15.55 7.50 -7.33
N SER A 364 16.50 6.76 -7.87
CA SER A 364 17.31 5.84 -7.09
C SER A 364 18.30 6.61 -6.20
N GLU A 365 18.13 6.51 -4.87
CA GLU A 365 19.09 7.03 -3.89
C GLU A 365 20.50 6.49 -4.11
N TRP A 366 20.59 5.24 -4.58
CA TRP A 366 21.86 4.62 -4.95
C TRP A 366 22.57 5.39 -6.08
N HIS A 367 21.86 5.69 -7.18
CA HIS A 367 22.46 6.45 -8.30
C HIS A 367 22.85 7.86 -7.86
N TRP A 368 22.03 8.49 -7.02
CA TRP A 368 22.34 9.80 -6.43
C TRP A 368 23.66 9.79 -5.66
N ASN A 369 23.79 8.87 -4.70
CA ASN A 369 25.00 8.72 -3.89
C ASN A 369 26.22 8.31 -4.72
N ALA A 370 26.02 7.53 -5.78
CA ALA A 370 27.09 7.09 -6.69
C ALA A 370 27.73 8.26 -7.47
N THR A 371 26.99 9.35 -7.70
CA THR A 371 27.50 10.52 -8.44
C THR A 371 28.22 11.56 -7.59
N PHE A 372 28.21 11.40 -6.25
CA PHE A 372 28.68 12.44 -5.33
C PHE A 372 30.14 12.88 -5.59
N ASP A 373 31.07 11.94 -5.69
CA ASP A 373 32.49 12.25 -5.93
C ASP A 373 32.71 12.95 -7.28
N TYR A 374 31.97 12.52 -8.30
CA TYR A 374 32.03 13.05 -9.65
C TYR A 374 31.48 14.49 -9.70
N VAL A 375 30.33 14.74 -9.08
CA VAL A 375 29.73 16.08 -8.96
C VAL A 375 30.65 17.00 -8.15
N ARG A 376 31.25 16.50 -7.08
CA ARG A 376 32.21 17.26 -6.27
C ARG A 376 33.45 17.66 -7.06
N ALA A 377 33.98 16.77 -7.91
CA ALA A 377 35.17 17.03 -8.71
C ALA A 377 34.90 18.02 -9.87
N PHE A 378 33.77 17.87 -10.57
CA PHE A 378 33.55 18.56 -11.85
C PHE A 378 32.47 19.65 -11.83
N ARG A 379 31.62 19.67 -10.81
CA ARG A 379 30.51 20.62 -10.60
C ARG A 379 29.60 20.82 -11.84
N PRO A 380 29.09 19.74 -12.47
CA PRO A 380 28.17 19.86 -13.59
C PRO A 380 26.78 20.32 -13.14
N ALA A 381 25.95 20.73 -14.10
CA ALA A 381 24.50 20.75 -13.87
C ALA A 381 24.01 19.30 -13.75
N LEU A 382 23.08 19.03 -12.84
CA LEU A 382 22.57 17.67 -12.60
C LEU A 382 21.05 17.70 -12.62
N GLY A 383 20.44 16.73 -13.31
CA GLY A 383 18.99 16.60 -13.33
C GLY A 383 18.50 15.39 -14.13
N PHE A 384 17.21 15.39 -14.42
CA PHE A 384 16.46 14.21 -14.89
C PHE A 384 15.77 14.44 -16.25
N SER A 385 15.93 15.64 -16.83
CA SER A 385 15.17 16.06 -18.01
C SER A 385 16.01 15.95 -19.28
N PRO A 386 15.63 15.10 -20.25
CA PRO A 386 16.27 15.08 -21.57
C PRO A 386 16.20 16.43 -22.29
N ASN A 387 15.14 17.22 -22.07
CA ASN A 387 15.00 18.54 -22.69
C ASN A 387 15.99 19.56 -22.11
N GLU A 388 16.27 19.50 -20.81
CA GLU A 388 17.32 20.31 -20.19
C GLU A 388 18.71 19.83 -20.62
N ALA A 389 18.92 18.51 -20.63
CA ALA A 389 20.16 17.92 -21.12
C ALA A 389 20.45 18.32 -22.58
N ALA A 390 19.41 18.49 -23.41
CA ALA A 390 19.55 18.98 -24.78
C ALA A 390 20.06 20.44 -24.86
N LEU A 391 20.07 21.22 -23.78
CA LEU A 391 20.70 22.54 -23.72
C LEU A 391 22.20 22.46 -23.38
N ALA A 392 22.72 21.25 -23.13
CA ALA A 392 24.11 21.04 -22.75
C ALA A 392 25.01 20.69 -23.93
N ARG A 393 26.26 21.18 -23.90
CA ARG A 393 27.31 20.78 -24.85
C ARG A 393 27.73 19.33 -24.61
N TYR A 394 27.91 18.96 -23.34
CA TYR A 394 28.23 17.61 -22.90
C TYR A 394 27.13 17.03 -22.01
N VAL A 395 26.71 15.79 -22.26
CA VAL A 395 25.77 15.07 -21.41
C VAL A 395 26.42 13.77 -20.92
N THR A 396 26.54 13.61 -19.62
CA THR A 396 26.90 12.32 -19.02
C THR A 396 25.63 11.61 -18.59
N ILE A 397 25.31 10.48 -19.21
CA ILE A 397 24.21 9.62 -18.79
C ILE A 397 24.72 8.65 -17.73
N VAL A 398 24.06 8.60 -16.58
CA VAL A 398 24.42 7.67 -15.50
C VAL A 398 23.50 6.45 -15.54
N GLY A 399 24.09 5.26 -15.61
CA GLY A 399 23.35 4.01 -15.60
C GLY A 399 22.98 3.46 -16.98
N ASN A 400 22.28 2.33 -16.96
CA ASN A 400 21.98 1.51 -18.14
C ASN A 400 20.75 2.02 -18.94
N GLU A 401 20.37 1.29 -19.99
CA GLU A 401 19.22 1.65 -20.85
C GLU A 401 17.87 1.50 -20.17
N GLN A 402 17.78 0.82 -19.02
CA GLN A 402 16.52 0.74 -18.27
C GLN A 402 16.16 2.09 -17.63
N GLY A 403 17.15 2.86 -17.18
CA GLY A 403 16.94 4.17 -16.56
C GLY A 403 16.94 5.34 -17.55
N VAL A 404 17.75 5.25 -18.61
CA VAL A 404 17.75 6.22 -19.72
C VAL A 404 17.83 5.45 -21.04
N PRO A 405 16.71 5.26 -21.76
CA PRO A 405 16.69 4.41 -22.95
C PRO A 405 17.56 4.95 -24.10
N SER A 406 17.99 4.06 -25.00
CA SER A 406 18.87 4.40 -26.12
C SER A 406 18.27 5.41 -27.11
N ASN A 407 16.94 5.49 -27.23
CA ASN A 407 16.29 6.51 -28.06
C ASN A 407 16.48 7.94 -27.51
N VAL A 408 16.56 8.11 -26.19
CA VAL A 408 16.84 9.41 -25.54
C VAL A 408 18.27 9.82 -25.81
N GLU A 409 19.22 8.89 -25.63
CA GLU A 409 20.63 9.11 -25.97
C GLU A 409 20.80 9.52 -27.43
N GLN A 410 20.15 8.81 -28.36
CA GLN A 410 20.19 9.14 -29.78
C GLN A 410 19.58 10.52 -30.07
N SER A 411 18.50 10.87 -29.37
CA SER A 411 17.85 12.17 -29.54
C SER A 411 18.73 13.32 -29.02
N LEU A 412 19.48 13.12 -27.93
CA LEU A 412 20.46 14.07 -27.42
C LEU A 412 21.64 14.27 -28.40
N LYS A 413 22.15 13.16 -28.97
CA LYS A 413 23.16 13.21 -30.05
C LYS A 413 22.64 13.98 -31.26
N ASN A 414 21.40 13.71 -31.69
CA ASN A 414 20.74 14.43 -32.79
C ASN A 414 20.50 15.92 -32.49
N ALA A 415 20.34 16.28 -31.21
CA ALA A 415 20.26 17.67 -30.76
C ALA A 415 21.65 18.36 -30.70
N GLY A 416 22.74 17.66 -31.02
CA GLY A 416 24.10 18.19 -31.05
C GLY A 416 24.84 18.13 -29.70
N CYS A 417 24.38 17.30 -28.76
CA CYS A 417 25.12 17.03 -27.52
C CYS A 417 26.23 15.99 -27.77
N VAL A 418 27.39 16.18 -27.14
CA VAL A 418 28.37 15.10 -26.97
C VAL A 418 27.94 14.27 -25.77
N VAL A 419 27.49 13.04 -26.02
CA VAL A 419 26.91 12.18 -24.99
C VAL A 419 27.89 11.08 -24.59
N ASP A 420 28.11 10.95 -23.28
CA ASP A 420 28.97 9.94 -22.66
C ASP A 420 28.13 9.13 -21.65
N ARG A 421 27.96 7.82 -21.88
CA ARG A 421 27.19 6.95 -20.97
C ARG A 421 28.13 6.19 -20.05
N VAL A 422 28.02 6.45 -18.76
CA VAL A 422 28.75 5.71 -17.73
C VAL A 422 27.85 4.63 -17.15
N ALA A 423 28.05 3.39 -17.59
CA ALA A 423 27.35 2.20 -17.08
C ALA A 423 28.34 1.06 -16.78
N GLY A 424 28.21 0.47 -15.59
CA GLY A 424 28.81 -0.80 -15.18
C GLY A 424 27.86 -1.98 -15.42
N LYS A 425 28.31 -3.21 -15.12
CA LYS A 425 27.43 -4.39 -15.12
C LYS A 425 26.32 -4.27 -14.08
N ASP A 426 26.61 -3.57 -12.99
CA ASP A 426 25.71 -3.26 -11.90
C ASP A 426 25.94 -1.82 -11.42
N GLY A 427 25.25 -1.47 -10.33
CA GLY A 427 25.43 -0.20 -9.66
C GLY A 427 26.87 -0.01 -9.19
N ASP A 428 27.40 -0.93 -8.38
CA ASP A 428 28.70 -0.74 -7.73
C ASP A 428 29.84 -0.52 -8.72
N GLU A 429 29.82 -1.20 -9.87
CA GLU A 429 30.78 -0.95 -10.96
C GLU A 429 30.56 0.43 -11.60
N THR A 430 29.31 0.88 -11.77
CA THR A 430 28.98 2.24 -12.26
C THR A 430 29.53 3.32 -11.31
N ARG A 431 29.36 3.14 -10.00
CA ARG A 431 29.93 4.02 -8.98
C ARG A 431 31.46 4.01 -9.02
N ALA A 432 32.07 2.83 -9.10
CA ALA A 432 33.51 2.69 -9.18
C ALA A 432 34.09 3.44 -10.39
N LYS A 433 33.42 3.37 -11.55
CA LYS A 433 33.78 4.14 -12.76
C LYS A 433 33.71 5.65 -12.52
N LEU A 434 32.62 6.15 -11.94
CA LEU A 434 32.46 7.59 -11.65
C LEU A 434 33.49 8.10 -10.62
N SER A 435 33.75 7.35 -9.56
CA SER A 435 34.76 7.71 -8.56
C SER A 435 36.18 7.62 -9.12
N ASP A 436 36.49 6.66 -10.00
CA ASP A 436 37.79 6.57 -10.68
C ASP A 436 38.00 7.75 -11.64
N MET A 437 36.97 8.13 -12.41
CA MET A 437 36.97 9.34 -13.24
C MET A 437 37.25 10.60 -12.40
N ALA A 438 36.56 10.76 -11.27
CA ALA A 438 36.79 11.86 -10.34
C ALA A 438 38.23 11.86 -9.80
N ARG A 439 38.75 10.69 -9.40
CA ARG A 439 40.12 10.53 -8.87
C ARG A 439 41.20 10.86 -9.88
N ARG A 440 40.99 10.49 -11.15
CA ARG A 440 41.90 10.81 -12.26
C ARG A 440 41.72 12.22 -12.81
N ASN A 441 40.80 13.00 -12.24
CA ASN A 441 40.38 14.30 -12.76
C ASN A 441 39.96 14.23 -14.25
N GLN A 442 39.41 13.08 -14.66
CA GLN A 442 38.97 12.80 -16.02
C GLN A 442 37.45 13.00 -16.11
N ARG A 443 37.03 14.14 -16.68
CA ARG A 443 35.60 14.51 -16.75
C ARG A 443 34.78 13.58 -17.64
N PHE A 444 35.31 13.08 -18.75
CA PHE A 444 34.57 12.23 -19.72
C PHE A 444 35.35 10.94 -20.01
N GLN A 445 34.68 9.81 -20.20
CA GLN A 445 35.33 8.50 -20.42
C GLN A 445 36.16 8.51 -21.69
N ASN A 446 35.62 9.15 -22.73
CA ASN A 446 36.34 9.42 -23.97
C ASN A 446 36.94 10.82 -23.85
N GLY A 447 38.27 10.91 -23.84
CA GLY A 447 38.97 12.20 -23.81
C GLY A 447 38.46 13.08 -24.96
N VAL A 448 37.93 14.26 -24.63
CA VAL A 448 37.42 15.17 -25.65
C VAL A 448 38.56 16.07 -26.12
N GLY A 449 38.86 16.03 -27.41
CA GLY A 449 39.71 17.00 -28.09
C GLY A 449 39.09 18.38 -28.20
#